data_AF-A0A5E4IFV9-F1
#
_entry.id   AF-A0A5E4IFV9-F1
#
_cell.length_a   1.000
_cell.length_b   1.000
_cell.length_c   1.000
_cell.angle_alpha   90.00
_cell.angle_beta   90.00
_cell.angle_gamma   90.00
#
_symmetry.space_group_name_H-M   'P 1'
#
loop_
_entity.id
_entity.type
_entity.pdbx_description
1 polymer ?
#
loop_
_entity_poly.entity_id
_entity_poly.type
_entity_poly.pdbx_seq_one_letter_code
_entity_poly.pdbx_strand_id
1 'polypeptide(L)'
;MNSGLASSVTIKRSRAVLKDLEILDLIKAKPGCSVAELAELIGMHPIAVREHVQILAMAGMASTRRGQSRRGRTACVVYPKEAWWP
;
A
#
# COMPACT_ATOMS: atom_id res chain seq x y z
N MET A 1 -34.54 3.23 -15.81
CA MET A 1 -33.39 2.45 -16.34
C MET A 1 -32.12 3.02 -15.71
N ASN A 2 -31.57 2.38 -14.66
CA ASN A 2 -30.37 2.87 -13.93
C ASN A 2 -29.47 1.71 -13.45
N SER A 3 -29.42 0.62 -14.22
CA SER A 3 -28.84 -0.66 -13.79
C SER A 3 -27.32 -0.78 -14.03
N GLY A 4 -26.69 0.16 -14.72
CA GLY A 4 -25.27 0.06 -15.13
C GLY A 4 -24.23 0.59 -14.13
N LEU A 5 -24.63 1.51 -13.24
CA LEU A 5 -23.70 2.16 -12.30
C LEU A 5 -23.28 1.24 -11.14
N ALA A 6 -24.20 0.42 -10.62
CA ALA A 6 -23.91 -0.45 -9.48
C ALA A 6 -22.84 -1.52 -9.81
N SER A 7 -22.88 -2.09 -11.02
CA SER A 7 -21.94 -3.14 -11.44
C SER A 7 -20.52 -2.60 -11.64
N SER A 8 -20.36 -1.42 -12.24
CA SER A 8 -19.03 -0.82 -12.48
C SER A 8 -18.35 -0.39 -11.17
N VAL A 9 -19.11 0.15 -10.21
CA VAL A 9 -18.59 0.54 -8.90
C VAL A 9 -18.12 -0.68 -8.10
N THR A 10 -18.87 -1.79 -8.17
CA THR A 10 -18.51 -3.04 -7.48
C THR A 10 -17.18 -3.60 -8.00
N ILE A 11 -16.98 -3.63 -9.32
CA ILE A 11 -15.73 -4.13 -9.95
C ILE A 11 -14.52 -3.27 -9.54
N LYS A 12 -14.66 -1.93 -9.51
CA LYS A 12 -13.59 -1.02 -9.09
C LYS A 12 -13.18 -1.26 -7.64
N ARG A 13 -14.14 -1.44 -6.72
CA ARG A 13 -13.84 -1.72 -5.31
C ARG A 13 -13.11 -3.05 -5.13
N SER A 14 -13.54 -4.11 -5.83
CA SER A 14 -12.86 -5.41 -5.74
C SER A 14 -11.40 -5.34 -6.18
N ARG A 15 -11.10 -4.59 -7.25
CA ARG A 15 -9.71 -4.38 -7.70
C ARG A 15 -8.86 -3.62 -6.68
N ALA A 16 -9.41 -2.60 -6.03
CA ALA A 16 -8.70 -1.84 -5.01
C ALA A 16 -8.33 -2.73 -3.82
N VAL A 17 -9.27 -3.57 -3.35
CA VAL A 17 -9.03 -4.52 -2.25
C VAL A 17 -7.95 -5.53 -2.61
N LEU A 18 -7.95 -6.05 -3.84
CA LEU A 18 -6.88 -6.96 -4.30
C LEU A 18 -5.51 -6.29 -4.28
N LYS A 19 -5.44 -5.00 -4.62
CA LYS A 19 -4.19 -4.23 -4.56
C LYS A 19 -3.76 -3.91 -3.13
N ASP A 20 -4.69 -3.65 -2.22
CA ASP A 20 -4.38 -3.51 -0.79
C ASP A 20 -3.75 -4.78 -0.23
N LEU A 21 -4.28 -5.96 -0.59
CA LEU A 21 -3.74 -7.25 -0.18
C LEU A 21 -2.34 -7.51 -0.77
N GLU A 22 -2.15 -7.25 -2.06
CA GLU A 22 -0.85 -7.41 -2.72
C GLU A 22 0.23 -6.49 -2.12
N ILE A 23 -0.13 -5.23 -1.81
CA ILE A 23 0.76 -4.29 -1.12
C ILE A 23 1.08 -4.79 0.29
N LEU A 24 0.10 -5.30 1.02
CA LEU A 24 0.29 -5.81 2.37
C LEU A 24 1.24 -7.03 2.39
N ASP A 25 1.06 -7.98 1.46
CA ASP A 25 1.92 -9.15 1.34
C ASP A 25 3.37 -8.75 1.04
N LEU A 26 3.57 -7.74 0.19
CA LEU A 26 4.90 -7.19 -0.09
C LEU A 26 5.52 -6.49 1.13
N ILE A 27 4.74 -5.73 1.89
CA ILE A 27 5.19 -5.09 3.14
C ILE A 27 5.59 -6.15 4.18
N LYS A 28 4.81 -7.24 4.28
CA LYS A 28 5.11 -8.38 5.17
C LYS A 28 6.39 -9.11 4.74
N ALA A 29 6.56 -9.34 3.45
CA ALA A 29 7.74 -10.01 2.91
C ALA A 29 9.01 -9.16 2.98
N LYS A 30 8.89 -7.83 2.86
CA LYS A 30 10.01 -6.88 2.90
C LYS A 30 9.68 -5.65 3.76
N PRO A 31 9.77 -5.77 5.10
CA PRO A 31 9.56 -4.65 6.01
C PRO A 31 10.58 -3.53 5.78
N GLY A 32 10.12 -2.28 5.87
CA GLY A 32 10.98 -1.10 5.71
C GLY A 32 11.16 -0.63 4.27
N CYS A 33 10.47 -1.24 3.30
CA CYS A 33 10.43 -0.72 1.94
C CYS A 33 9.80 0.67 1.88
N SER A 34 10.36 1.53 1.04
CA SER A 34 9.77 2.83 0.75
C SER A 34 8.59 2.73 -0.21
N VAL A 35 7.72 3.74 -0.21
CA VAL A 35 6.59 3.83 -1.16
C VAL A 35 7.06 3.78 -2.61
N ALA A 36 8.22 4.37 -2.92
CA ALA A 36 8.80 4.32 -4.27
C ALA A 36 9.20 2.90 -4.68
N GLU A 37 9.77 2.12 -3.76
CA GLU A 37 10.13 0.72 -4.04
C GLU A 37 8.89 -0.16 -4.20
N LEU A 38 7.87 0.04 -3.36
CA LEU A 38 6.58 -0.66 -3.52
C LEU A 38 5.94 -0.34 -4.88
N ALA A 39 6.02 0.92 -5.32
CA ALA A 39 5.55 1.37 -6.62
C ALA A 39 6.29 0.70 -7.78
N GLU A 40 7.61 0.60 -7.71
CA GLU A 40 8.43 -0.10 -8.69
C GLU A 40 8.11 -1.61 -8.74
N LEU A 41 7.92 -2.25 -7.58
CA LEU A 41 7.64 -3.68 -7.49
C LEU A 41 6.26 -4.07 -8.05
N ILE A 42 5.25 -3.22 -7.85
CA ILE A 42 3.86 -3.50 -8.24
C ILE A 42 3.53 -2.92 -9.63
N GLY A 43 4.41 -2.05 -10.16
CA GLY A 43 4.18 -1.34 -11.42
C GLY A 43 3.07 -0.29 -11.30
N MET A 44 2.98 0.39 -10.16
CA MET A 44 1.97 1.43 -9.88
C MET A 44 2.59 2.80 -9.71
N HIS A 45 1.79 3.85 -9.93
CA HIS A 45 2.25 5.20 -9.63
C HIS A 45 2.43 5.40 -8.11
N PRO A 46 3.51 6.06 -7.64
CA PRO A 46 3.77 6.22 -6.21
C PRO A 46 2.65 6.88 -5.41
N ILE A 47 1.88 7.78 -6.03
CA ILE A 47 0.71 8.42 -5.39
C ILE A 47 -0.37 7.37 -5.08
N ALA A 48 -0.69 6.48 -6.03
CA ALA A 48 -1.68 5.43 -5.81
C ALA A 48 -1.24 4.47 -4.69
N VAL A 49 0.04 4.07 -4.70
CA VAL A 49 0.59 3.24 -3.63
C VAL A 49 0.50 3.95 -2.27
N ARG A 50 0.76 5.26 -2.22
CA ARG A 50 0.62 6.04 -0.99
C ARG A 50 -0.81 6.01 -0.45
N GLU A 51 -1.81 6.13 -1.31
CA GLU A 51 -3.24 6.05 -0.92
C GLU A 51 -3.58 4.68 -0.32
N HIS A 52 -3.18 3.59 -1.00
CA HIS A 52 -3.35 2.23 -0.50
C HIS A 52 -2.64 2.01 0.85
N VAL A 53 -1.40 2.48 0.99
CA VAL A 53 -0.64 2.41 2.25
C VAL A 53 -1.35 3.18 3.38
N GLN A 54 -1.95 4.34 3.07
CA GLN A 54 -2.73 5.08 4.06
C GLN A 54 -3.98 4.32 4.50
N ILE A 55 -4.70 3.68 3.57
CA ILE A 55 -5.84 2.81 3.88
C ILE A 55 -5.41 1.67 4.79
N LEU A 56 -4.32 0.97 4.45
CA LEU A 56 -3.76 -0.12 5.27
C LEU A 56 -3.30 0.36 6.66
N ALA A 57 -2.75 1.57 6.76
CA ALA A 57 -2.34 2.16 8.03
C ALA A 57 -3.56 2.52 8.90
N MET A 58 -4.60 3.11 8.31
CA MET A 58 -5.87 3.40 9.00
C MET A 58 -6.57 2.13 9.46
N ALA A 59 -6.51 1.05 8.67
CA ALA A 59 -6.99 -0.28 9.05
C ALA A 59 -6.12 -0.96 10.12
N GLY A 60 -4.98 -0.36 10.50
CA GLY A 60 -4.06 -0.93 11.47
C GLY A 60 -3.33 -2.17 10.97
N MET A 61 -3.12 -2.32 9.66
CA MET A 61 -2.36 -3.42 9.07
C MET A 61 -0.90 -3.03 8.81
N ALA A 62 -0.64 -1.74 8.56
CA ALA A 62 0.68 -1.20 8.30
C ALA A 62 1.00 0.00 9.20
N SER A 63 2.29 0.32 9.32
CA SER A 63 2.78 1.56 9.94
C SER A 63 3.77 2.23 9.00
N THR A 64 3.83 3.56 9.06
CA THR A 64 4.74 4.35 8.22
C THR A 64 5.69 5.15 9.08
N ARG A 65 6.94 5.27 8.65
CA ARG A 65 7.97 6.09 9.31
C ARG A 65 8.77 6.86 8.29
N ARG A 66 9.40 7.95 8.74
CA ARG A 66 10.48 8.58 7.97
C ARG A 66 11.73 7.73 8.14
N GLY A 67 12.25 7.25 7.02
CA GLY A 67 13.51 6.51 6.94
C GLY A 67 14.30 6.96 5.73
N GLN A 68 15.29 6.18 5.34
CA GLN A 68 16.02 6.38 4.10
C GLN A 68 15.54 5.34 3.08
N SER A 69 15.31 5.78 1.86
CA SER A 69 15.21 4.87 0.72
C SER A 69 16.55 4.20 0.47
N ARG A 70 16.57 3.14 -0.34
CA ARG A 70 17.82 2.47 -0.78
C ARG A 70 18.85 3.41 -1.39
N ARG A 71 18.43 4.55 -1.93
CA ARG A 71 19.28 5.58 -2.55
C ARG A 71 19.74 6.68 -1.57
N GLY A 72 19.57 6.46 -0.26
CA GLY A 72 19.99 7.38 0.80
C GLY A 72 19.14 8.65 0.96
N ARG A 73 18.07 8.81 0.15
CA ARG A 73 17.14 9.95 0.28
C ARG A 73 16.11 9.67 1.36
N THR A 74 15.76 10.69 2.15
CA THR A 74 14.64 10.64 3.10
C THR A 74 13.37 10.18 2.39
N ALA A 75 12.74 9.13 2.90
CA ALA A 75 11.56 8.50 2.31
C ALA A 75 10.58 8.03 3.37
N CYS A 76 9.33 7.86 2.96
CA CYS A 76 8.32 7.17 3.76
C CYS A 76 8.53 5.66 3.60
N VAL A 77 8.95 5.00 4.67
CA VAL A 77 9.15 3.55 4.74
C VAL A 77 8.00 2.90 5.48
N VAL A 78 7.62 1.71 5.04
CA VAL A 78 6.40 1.02 5.49
C VAL A 78 6.76 -0.31 6.14
N TYR A 79 6.14 -0.58 7.29
CA TYR A 79 6.32 -1.81 8.07
C TYR A 79 4.97 -2.46 8.33
N PRO A 80 4.89 -3.80 8.43
CA PRO A 80 3.67 -4.46 8.89
C PRO A 80 3.46 -4.15 10.37
N LYS A 81 2.21 -3.92 10.80
CA LYS A 81 1.92 -3.63 12.22
C LYS A 81 2.21 -4.84 13.12
N GLU A 82 2.07 -6.04 12.58
CA GLU A 82 2.34 -7.32 13.25
C GLU A 82 3.83 -7.54 13.54
N ALA A 83 4.73 -6.81 12.89
CA ALA A 83 6.14 -6.78 13.29
C ALA A 83 6.25 -5.98 14.59
N TRP A 84 6.09 -6.72 15.69
CA TRP A 84 6.47 -6.32 17.04
C TRP A 84 7.79 -5.54 16.99
N TRP A 85 7.71 -4.25 17.30
CA TRP A 85 8.87 -3.40 17.55
C TRP A 85 8.92 -3.14 19.07
N PRO A 86 10.02 -3.44 19.77
CA PRO A 86 10.15 -3.16 21.21
C PRO A 86 10.10 -1.66 21.55
#